data_AF-A0AAD6SF57-F1
#
_entry.id   AF-A0AAD6SF57-F1
#
_cell.length_a   1.000
_cell.length_b   1.000
_cell.length_c   1.000
_cell.angle_alpha   90.00
_cell.angle_beta   90.00
_cell.angle_gamma   90.00
#
_symmetry.space_group_name_H-M   'P 1'
#
loop_
_entity.id
_entity.type
_entity.pdbx_description
1 polymer ?
#
loop_
_entity_poly.entity_id
_entity_poly.type
_entity_poly.pdbx_seq_one_letter_code
_entity_poly.pdbx_strand_id
1 'polypeptide(L)'
;MLPAEPKIFHGRDSELADILKLFNQGTPRIAILGAGGMGKTSLARTVLHHEEITTKYHGNRFFVTCDTASGKAKLASLIGAHLGLKPGKDMTQAVLWHLSSGPANFLILDNLETLWEPVESRNEIEEFLSLLTGIASLALVITMRGAERPAKVQWTRPFLLPLQPLAQDAARKMFIDIADDRHLMKEVDEVLCLTDNMPLSISLLAHLVDMEGCSEVLSRWKTEKTSLISEGYDRRSNLELSISLSLASPRITSVPNSQDLLALLSMLPDGLSDVELKQTKFPIKDILGCKIALLRTALAYTDDHKRLKVLVPVREYMGRLFPPTAQMIRPLFKHFCELLKLYVVYGGKTSAASSVHQISSNFTNIENILQHGLLHGHSDTTDNIYCACDFNKFSRLIRYRVTPLLEEVTYLLPSLWDHQLKVHLICELFQSLKYRSISHPETLMAQALDHLKHFDNPDLECMFSAQPV
;
A
#
# COMPACT_ATOMS: atom_id res chain seq x y z
N MET A 1 -23.36 -23.48 -13.12
CA MET A 1 -24.05 -22.42 -12.38
C MET A 1 -23.10 -21.24 -12.27
N LEU A 2 -23.52 -20.03 -12.61
CA LEU A 2 -22.65 -18.84 -12.52
C LEU A 2 -22.65 -18.28 -11.09
N PRO A 3 -21.56 -17.67 -10.61
CA PRO A 3 -21.59 -16.92 -9.36
C PRO A 3 -22.56 -15.73 -9.48
N ALA A 4 -23.14 -15.29 -8.37
CA ALA A 4 -24.06 -14.15 -8.36
C ALA A 4 -23.37 -12.87 -8.88
N GLU A 5 -24.14 -11.85 -9.28
CA GLU A 5 -23.59 -10.53 -9.55
C GLU A 5 -23.26 -9.81 -8.23
N PRO A 6 -22.16 -9.02 -8.14
CA PRO A 6 -21.91 -8.17 -6.98
C PRO A 6 -23.01 -7.11 -6.85
N LYS A 7 -23.61 -6.99 -5.66
CA LYS A 7 -24.67 -5.99 -5.42
C LYS A 7 -24.14 -4.58 -5.13
N ILE A 8 -22.98 -4.51 -4.49
CA ILE A 8 -22.28 -3.26 -4.20
C ILE A 8 -21.04 -3.23 -5.09
N PHE A 9 -21.06 -2.36 -6.11
CA PHE A 9 -20.00 -2.25 -7.11
C PHE A 9 -19.87 -0.80 -7.56
N HIS A 10 -18.79 -0.13 -7.12
CA HIS A 10 -18.55 1.29 -7.36
C HIS A 10 -17.16 1.54 -7.92
N GLY A 11 -17.01 2.55 -8.79
CA GLY A 11 -15.72 3.11 -9.19
C GLY A 11 -14.88 2.23 -10.11
N ARG A 12 -15.53 1.36 -10.90
CA ARG A 12 -14.89 0.47 -11.88
C ARG A 12 -15.49 0.61 -13.28
N ASP A 13 -16.23 1.69 -13.52
CA ASP A 13 -16.92 1.95 -14.77
C ASP A 13 -15.94 2.08 -15.95
N SER A 14 -14.78 2.71 -15.73
CA SER A 14 -13.71 2.82 -16.72
C SER A 14 -13.15 1.46 -17.14
N GLU A 15 -12.79 0.63 -16.18
CA GLU A 15 -12.21 -0.69 -16.43
C GLU A 15 -13.23 -1.63 -17.06
N LEU A 16 -14.50 -1.54 -16.64
CA LEU A 16 -15.60 -2.27 -17.26
C LEU A 16 -15.77 -1.85 -18.73
N ALA A 17 -15.84 -0.54 -19.01
CA ALA A 17 -15.96 -0.02 -20.36
C ALA A 17 -14.78 -0.43 -21.26
N ASP A 18 -13.56 -0.39 -20.74
CA ASP A 18 -12.36 -0.85 -21.45
C ASP A 18 -12.44 -2.34 -21.79
N ILE A 19 -12.87 -3.18 -20.84
CA ILE A 19 -13.07 -4.61 -21.08
C ILE A 19 -14.14 -4.83 -22.16
N LEU A 20 -15.30 -4.18 -22.06
CA LEU A 20 -16.40 -4.33 -23.02
C LEU A 20 -15.98 -3.89 -24.43
N LYS A 21 -15.19 -2.81 -24.54
CA LYS A 21 -14.60 -2.38 -25.81
C LYS A 21 -13.75 -3.47 -26.45
N LEU A 22 -12.97 -4.23 -25.67
CA LEU A 22 -12.19 -5.37 -26.18
C LEU A 22 -13.09 -6.52 -26.65
N PHE A 23 -14.22 -6.77 -25.97
CA PHE A 23 -15.22 -7.75 -26.42
C PHE A 23 -15.91 -7.33 -27.73
N ASN A 24 -16.13 -6.04 -27.94
CA ASN A 24 -16.71 -5.51 -29.18
C ASN A 24 -15.76 -5.58 -30.38
N GLN A 25 -14.45 -5.68 -30.13
CA GLN A 25 -13.42 -5.81 -31.18
C GLN A 25 -13.17 -7.26 -31.62
N GLY A 26 -13.71 -8.27 -30.92
CA GLY A 26 -13.57 -9.67 -31.29
C GLY A 26 -13.68 -10.64 -30.12
N THR A 27 -12.72 -11.57 -30.04
CA THR A 27 -12.64 -12.58 -28.98
C THR A 27 -11.42 -12.27 -28.10
N PRO A 28 -11.59 -11.58 -26.97
CA PRO A 28 -10.45 -11.04 -26.23
C PRO A 28 -9.81 -12.06 -25.27
N ARG A 29 -8.53 -11.81 -24.96
CA ARG A 29 -7.72 -12.49 -23.94
C ARG A 29 -7.27 -11.42 -22.96
N ILE A 30 -7.87 -11.38 -21.78
CA ILE A 30 -7.73 -10.28 -20.82
C ILE A 30 -7.20 -10.83 -19.49
N ALA A 31 -6.24 -10.13 -18.90
CA ALA A 31 -5.79 -10.38 -17.54
C ALA A 31 -6.17 -9.20 -16.65
N ILE A 32 -7.07 -9.44 -15.70
CA ILE A 32 -7.43 -8.49 -14.64
C ILE A 32 -6.45 -8.71 -13.50
N LEU A 33 -5.55 -7.75 -13.32
CA LEU A 33 -4.41 -7.82 -12.41
C LEU A 33 -4.55 -6.82 -11.27
N GLY A 34 -3.73 -6.95 -10.22
CA GLY A 34 -3.72 -6.04 -9.07
C GLY A 34 -3.44 -6.74 -7.75
N ALA A 35 -3.24 -5.95 -6.70
CA ALA A 35 -3.02 -6.47 -5.35
C ALA A 35 -4.21 -7.31 -4.84
N GLY A 36 -3.97 -8.10 -3.80
CA GLY A 36 -5.05 -8.79 -3.09
C GLY A 36 -6.10 -7.80 -2.58
N GLY A 37 -7.38 -8.17 -2.61
CA GLY A 37 -8.46 -7.29 -2.13
C GLY A 37 -8.86 -6.13 -3.06
N MET A 38 -8.29 -6.01 -4.26
CA MET A 38 -8.59 -4.89 -5.20
C MET A 38 -9.91 -5.00 -5.98
N GLY A 39 -10.72 -6.04 -5.75
CA GLY A 39 -12.00 -6.23 -6.43
C GLY A 39 -11.93 -6.88 -7.82
N LYS A 40 -10.82 -7.56 -8.17
CA LYS A 40 -10.63 -8.23 -9.47
C LYS A 40 -11.75 -9.23 -9.78
N THR A 41 -12.08 -10.09 -8.82
CA THR A 41 -13.16 -11.10 -8.95
C THR A 41 -14.53 -10.43 -9.10
N SER A 42 -14.77 -9.32 -8.39
CA SER A 42 -16.02 -8.55 -8.52
C SER A 42 -16.15 -7.93 -9.91
N LEU A 43 -15.08 -7.35 -10.46
CA LEU A 43 -15.06 -6.84 -11.82
C LEU A 43 -15.30 -7.96 -12.84
N ALA A 44 -14.63 -9.10 -12.68
CA ALA A 44 -14.81 -10.26 -13.57
C ALA A 44 -16.26 -10.79 -13.55
N ARG A 45 -16.89 -10.85 -12.37
CA ARG A 45 -18.32 -11.23 -12.24
C ARG A 45 -19.24 -10.19 -12.87
N THR A 46 -18.93 -8.90 -12.75
CA THR A 46 -19.73 -7.84 -13.39
C THR A 46 -19.67 -7.94 -14.91
N VAL A 47 -18.48 -8.17 -15.48
CA VAL A 47 -18.31 -8.45 -16.92
C VAL A 47 -19.11 -9.69 -17.34
N LEU A 48 -19.10 -10.75 -16.53
CA LEU A 48 -19.82 -11.98 -16.80
C LEU A 48 -21.33 -11.77 -16.95
N HIS A 49 -21.91 -10.88 -16.15
CA HIS A 49 -23.36 -10.60 -16.12
C HIS A 49 -23.79 -9.46 -17.03
N HIS A 50 -22.85 -8.65 -17.54
CA HIS A 50 -23.14 -7.50 -18.40
C HIS A 50 -24.02 -7.90 -19.61
N GLU A 51 -24.97 -7.03 -19.98
CA GLU A 51 -25.99 -7.31 -21.00
C GLU A 51 -25.38 -7.68 -22.36
N GLU A 52 -24.36 -6.94 -22.83
CA GLU A 52 -23.64 -7.23 -24.07
C GLU A 52 -23.01 -8.64 -24.07
N ILE A 53 -22.45 -9.06 -22.93
CA ILE A 53 -21.81 -10.37 -22.79
C ILE A 53 -22.85 -11.48 -22.70
N THR A 54 -23.93 -11.23 -21.96
CA THR A 54 -25.09 -12.14 -21.88
C THR A 54 -25.71 -12.37 -23.25
N THR A 55 -25.84 -11.32 -24.05
CA THR A 55 -26.41 -11.39 -25.40
C THR A 55 -25.48 -12.13 -26.36
N LYS A 56 -24.16 -11.91 -26.28
CA LYS A 56 -23.18 -12.52 -27.19
C LYS A 56 -22.92 -14.00 -26.91
N TYR A 57 -22.84 -14.40 -25.65
CA TYR A 57 -22.43 -15.76 -25.25
C TYR A 57 -23.57 -16.61 -24.67
N HIS A 58 -24.73 -16.02 -24.36
CA HIS A 58 -25.90 -16.70 -23.81
C HIS A 58 -25.56 -17.59 -22.60
N GLY A 59 -25.76 -18.91 -22.69
CA GLY A 59 -25.42 -19.88 -21.66
C GLY A 59 -23.96 -20.34 -21.67
N ASN A 60 -23.18 -20.01 -22.71
CA ASN A 60 -21.79 -20.46 -22.89
C ASN A 60 -20.79 -19.55 -22.16
N ARG A 61 -21.12 -19.23 -20.92
CA ARG A 61 -20.34 -18.40 -20.02
C ARG A 61 -19.95 -19.25 -18.83
N PHE A 62 -18.67 -19.31 -18.52
CA PHE A 62 -18.12 -20.19 -17.51
C PHE A 62 -17.23 -19.42 -16.57
N PHE A 63 -17.43 -19.62 -15.28
CA PHE A 63 -16.61 -19.03 -14.23
C PHE A 63 -15.98 -20.15 -13.41
N VAL A 64 -14.66 -20.23 -13.46
CA VAL A 64 -13.89 -21.31 -12.85
C VAL A 64 -12.93 -20.72 -11.81
N THR A 65 -13.17 -21.02 -10.53
CA THR A 65 -12.26 -20.65 -9.44
C THR A 65 -11.12 -21.66 -9.32
N CYS A 66 -9.87 -21.20 -9.40
CA CYS A 66 -8.68 -22.05 -9.40
C CYS A 66 -8.14 -22.44 -8.01
N ASP A 67 -8.82 -22.05 -6.91
CA ASP A 67 -8.36 -22.21 -5.52
C ASP A 67 -8.03 -23.67 -5.10
N THR A 68 -8.64 -24.67 -5.74
CA THR A 68 -8.53 -26.11 -5.35
C THR A 68 -7.71 -26.95 -6.32
N ALA A 69 -7.27 -26.38 -7.43
CA ALA A 69 -6.54 -27.10 -8.45
C ALA A 69 -5.01 -27.03 -8.19
N SER A 70 -4.29 -28.08 -8.57
CA SER A 70 -2.84 -28.16 -8.51
C SER A 70 -2.31 -28.77 -9.81
N GLY A 71 -1.75 -27.94 -10.70
CA GLY A 71 -1.24 -28.34 -12.01
C GLY A 71 -2.31 -28.42 -13.12
N LYS A 72 -1.84 -28.64 -14.37
CA LYS A 72 -2.67 -28.58 -15.58
C LYS A 72 -3.83 -29.57 -15.57
N ALA A 73 -3.58 -30.83 -15.19
CA ALA A 73 -4.59 -31.88 -15.27
C ALA A 73 -5.83 -31.56 -14.41
N LYS A 74 -5.62 -30.99 -13.22
CA LYS A 74 -6.72 -30.57 -12.34
C LYS A 74 -7.44 -29.35 -12.89
N LEU A 75 -6.73 -28.38 -13.46
CA LEU A 75 -7.38 -27.24 -14.13
C LEU A 75 -8.24 -27.69 -15.32
N ALA A 76 -7.73 -28.58 -16.17
CA ALA A 76 -8.49 -29.16 -17.27
C ALA A 76 -9.73 -29.93 -16.77
N SER A 77 -9.59 -30.70 -15.70
CA SER A 77 -10.70 -31.43 -15.08
C SER A 77 -11.76 -30.48 -14.52
N LEU A 78 -11.32 -29.39 -13.88
CA LEU A 78 -12.20 -28.38 -13.31
C LEU A 78 -12.96 -27.61 -14.40
N ILE A 79 -12.28 -27.21 -15.49
CA ILE A 79 -12.94 -26.60 -16.65
C ILE A 79 -13.93 -27.60 -17.26
N GLY A 80 -13.52 -28.85 -17.47
CA GLY A 80 -14.37 -29.90 -18.02
C GLY A 80 -15.64 -30.13 -17.20
N ALA A 81 -15.55 -30.10 -15.87
CA ALA A 81 -16.72 -30.19 -15.00
C ALA A 81 -17.69 -29.02 -15.19
N HIS A 82 -17.19 -27.79 -15.38
CA HIS A 82 -18.04 -26.62 -15.67
C HIS A 82 -18.68 -26.68 -17.06
N LEU A 83 -18.01 -27.33 -18.02
CA LEU A 83 -18.53 -27.62 -19.36
C LEU A 83 -19.48 -28.83 -19.39
N GLY A 84 -19.71 -29.52 -18.26
CA GLY A 84 -20.55 -30.72 -18.19
C GLY A 84 -19.93 -31.96 -18.83
N LEU A 85 -18.61 -31.99 -19.01
CA LEU A 85 -17.90 -33.14 -19.55
C LEU A 85 -17.77 -34.24 -18.50
N LYS A 86 -17.94 -35.50 -18.92
CA LYS A 86 -17.70 -36.65 -18.06
C LYS A 86 -16.19 -36.79 -17.77
N PRO A 87 -15.80 -37.15 -16.54
CA PRO A 87 -14.41 -37.45 -16.23
C PRO A 87 -13.84 -38.53 -17.16
N GLY A 88 -12.64 -38.30 -17.67
CA GLY A 88 -11.96 -39.19 -18.61
C GLY A 88 -10.43 -39.15 -18.42
N LYS A 89 -9.72 -40.00 -19.17
CA LYS A 89 -8.26 -40.10 -19.06
C LYS A 89 -7.52 -38.85 -19.54
N ASP A 90 -8.01 -38.20 -20.60
CA ASP A 90 -7.43 -36.95 -21.13
C ASP A 90 -8.47 -35.82 -21.11
N MET A 91 -8.62 -35.21 -19.94
CA MET A 91 -9.48 -34.04 -19.77
C MET A 91 -8.97 -32.82 -20.55
N THR A 92 -7.67 -32.74 -20.83
CA THR A 92 -7.10 -31.60 -21.56
C THR A 92 -7.62 -31.59 -22.99
N GLN A 93 -7.48 -32.71 -23.69
CA GLN A 93 -7.96 -32.84 -25.07
C GLN A 93 -9.48 -32.73 -25.15
N ALA A 94 -10.21 -33.32 -24.21
CA ALA A 94 -11.67 -33.24 -24.17
C ALA A 94 -12.17 -31.78 -24.05
N VAL A 95 -11.55 -30.98 -23.17
CA VAL A 95 -11.86 -29.55 -23.00
C VAL A 95 -11.54 -28.78 -24.28
N LEU A 96 -10.35 -28.95 -24.84
CA LEU A 96 -9.93 -28.24 -26.06
C LEU A 96 -10.83 -28.58 -27.24
N TRP A 97 -11.24 -29.84 -27.37
CA TRP A 97 -12.17 -30.27 -28.41
C TRP A 97 -13.56 -29.66 -28.24
N HIS A 98 -14.11 -29.69 -27.01
CA HIS A 98 -15.42 -29.11 -26.73
C HIS A 98 -15.45 -27.60 -27.01
N LEU A 99 -14.44 -26.87 -26.55
CA LEU A 99 -14.36 -25.42 -26.74
C LEU A 99 -14.12 -25.01 -28.20
N SER A 100 -13.48 -25.85 -29.01
CA SER A 100 -13.17 -25.56 -30.42
C SER A 100 -14.27 -25.98 -31.40
N SER A 101 -15.01 -27.05 -31.11
CA SER A 101 -16.10 -27.56 -31.95
C SER A 101 -17.47 -26.95 -31.64
N GLY A 102 -17.60 -26.28 -30.48
CA GLY A 102 -18.84 -25.68 -30.01
C GLY A 102 -19.08 -24.24 -30.45
N PRO A 103 -20.13 -23.59 -29.90
CA PRO A 103 -20.38 -22.16 -30.09
C PRO A 103 -19.26 -21.30 -29.48
N ALA A 104 -19.33 -19.99 -29.69
CA ALA A 104 -18.44 -19.06 -28.99
C ALA A 104 -18.59 -19.19 -27.47
N ASN A 105 -17.47 -19.31 -26.77
CA ASN A 105 -17.41 -19.52 -25.33
C ASN A 105 -16.74 -18.33 -24.66
N PHE A 106 -17.23 -17.97 -23.47
CA PHE A 106 -16.55 -17.04 -22.58
C PHE A 106 -16.15 -17.76 -21.28
N LEU A 107 -14.84 -17.85 -21.04
CA LEU A 107 -14.27 -18.49 -19.86
C LEU A 107 -13.57 -17.47 -18.97
N ILE A 108 -13.91 -17.48 -17.68
CA ILE A 108 -13.19 -16.78 -16.62
C ILE A 108 -12.42 -17.80 -15.78
N LEU A 109 -11.10 -17.61 -15.65
CA LEU A 109 -10.25 -18.32 -14.69
C LEU A 109 -9.92 -17.38 -13.54
N ASP A 110 -10.58 -17.57 -12.39
CA ASP A 110 -10.45 -16.71 -11.23
C ASP A 110 -9.39 -17.25 -10.25
N ASN A 111 -8.56 -16.36 -9.69
CA ASN A 111 -7.43 -16.67 -8.82
C ASN A 111 -6.41 -17.65 -9.43
N LEU A 112 -6.06 -17.42 -10.70
CA LEU A 112 -5.18 -18.32 -11.45
C LEU A 112 -3.76 -18.40 -10.86
N GLU A 113 -3.35 -17.43 -10.03
CA GLU A 113 -2.06 -17.47 -9.32
C GLU A 113 -1.90 -18.71 -8.45
N THR A 114 -2.98 -19.29 -7.91
CA THR A 114 -2.90 -20.52 -7.11
C THR A 114 -2.24 -21.67 -7.88
N LEU A 115 -2.42 -21.69 -9.19
CA LEU A 115 -1.85 -22.68 -10.11
C LEU A 115 -0.57 -22.22 -10.80
N TRP A 116 -0.48 -20.93 -11.10
CA TRP A 116 0.60 -20.36 -11.92
C TRP A 116 1.81 -19.92 -11.10
N GLU A 117 1.64 -19.58 -9.82
CA GLU A 117 2.72 -19.09 -8.97
C GLU A 117 3.79 -20.15 -8.66
N PRO A 118 3.45 -21.43 -8.36
CA PRO A 118 4.45 -22.46 -8.10
C PRO A 118 5.35 -22.70 -9.31
N VAL A 119 6.66 -22.75 -9.09
CA VAL A 119 7.67 -22.80 -10.16
C VAL A 119 7.52 -24.08 -10.99
N GLU A 120 7.16 -25.19 -10.34
CA GLU A 120 7.06 -26.52 -10.93
C GLU A 120 5.90 -26.62 -11.92
N SER A 121 4.78 -25.93 -11.68
CA SER A 121 3.59 -25.96 -12.53
C SER A 121 3.52 -24.79 -13.51
N ARG A 122 4.26 -23.70 -13.28
CA ARG A 122 4.14 -22.46 -14.05
C ARG A 122 4.22 -22.64 -15.56
N ASN A 123 5.25 -23.33 -16.05
CA ASN A 123 5.45 -23.56 -17.49
C ASN A 123 4.31 -24.40 -18.10
N GLU A 124 3.82 -25.41 -17.37
CA GLU A 124 2.74 -26.29 -17.82
C GLU A 124 1.39 -25.53 -17.91
N ILE A 125 1.13 -24.65 -16.94
CA ILE A 125 -0.06 -23.79 -16.94
C ILE A 125 0.00 -22.80 -18.10
N GLU A 126 1.16 -22.18 -18.36
CA GLU A 126 1.33 -21.27 -19.51
C GLU A 126 1.16 -21.98 -20.86
N GLU A 127 1.63 -23.21 -20.99
CA GLU A 127 1.38 -24.03 -22.18
C GLU A 127 -0.11 -24.32 -22.37
N PHE A 128 -0.81 -24.65 -21.29
CA PHE A 128 -2.25 -24.89 -21.38
C PHE A 128 -3.05 -23.63 -21.71
N LEU A 129 -2.69 -22.48 -21.14
CA LEU A 129 -3.26 -21.19 -21.54
C LEU A 129 -2.98 -20.90 -23.02
N SER A 130 -1.80 -21.23 -23.52
CA SER A 130 -1.48 -21.07 -24.95
C SER A 130 -2.40 -21.93 -25.83
N LEU A 131 -2.65 -23.19 -25.45
CA LEU A 131 -3.58 -24.07 -26.14
C LEU A 131 -5.02 -23.54 -26.12
N LEU A 132 -5.51 -23.10 -24.96
CA LEU A 132 -6.84 -22.50 -24.81
C LEU A 132 -6.98 -21.25 -25.68
N THR A 133 -5.99 -20.36 -25.63
CA THR A 133 -6.04 -19.08 -26.35
C THR A 133 -5.80 -19.19 -27.85
N GLY A 134 -5.33 -20.35 -28.33
CA GLY A 134 -5.32 -20.72 -29.75
C GLY A 134 -6.71 -20.97 -30.34
N ILE A 135 -7.75 -21.14 -29.50
CA ILE A 135 -9.14 -21.30 -29.95
C ILE A 135 -9.72 -19.93 -30.29
N ALA A 136 -10.03 -19.70 -31.57
CA ALA A 136 -10.51 -18.39 -32.05
C ALA A 136 -11.89 -17.98 -31.49
N SER A 137 -12.73 -18.96 -31.13
CA SER A 137 -14.07 -18.77 -30.57
C SER A 137 -14.10 -18.64 -29.03
N LEU A 138 -12.94 -18.75 -28.37
CA LEU A 138 -12.85 -18.68 -26.90
C LEU A 138 -12.38 -17.31 -26.42
N ALA A 139 -13.27 -16.55 -25.79
CA ALA A 139 -12.87 -15.40 -25.00
C ALA A 139 -12.39 -15.87 -23.63
N LEU A 140 -11.25 -15.33 -23.19
CA LEU A 140 -10.63 -15.70 -21.93
C LEU A 140 -10.39 -14.44 -21.09
N VAL A 141 -10.91 -14.45 -19.86
CA VAL A 141 -10.53 -13.51 -18.82
C VAL A 141 -9.87 -14.29 -17.70
N ILE A 142 -8.75 -13.80 -17.19
CA ILE A 142 -8.14 -14.33 -15.98
C ILE A 142 -8.11 -13.26 -14.90
N THR A 143 -8.22 -13.66 -13.63
CA THR A 143 -7.91 -12.78 -12.50
C THR A 143 -6.67 -13.32 -11.79
N MET A 144 -5.70 -12.43 -11.51
CA MET A 144 -4.48 -12.81 -10.79
C MET A 144 -3.94 -11.73 -9.88
N ARG A 145 -3.26 -12.14 -8.80
CA ARG A 145 -2.49 -11.24 -7.95
C ARG A 145 -1.19 -10.77 -8.62
N GLY A 146 -0.86 -9.52 -8.34
CA GLY A 146 0.33 -8.87 -8.88
C GLY A 146 0.07 -8.16 -10.21
N ALA A 147 1.14 -7.76 -10.88
CA ALA A 147 1.13 -6.97 -12.11
C ALA A 147 1.71 -7.73 -13.32
N GLU A 148 2.05 -9.00 -13.13
CA GLU A 148 2.65 -9.84 -14.16
C GLU A 148 1.63 -10.76 -14.81
N ARG A 149 1.67 -10.84 -16.15
CA ARG A 149 0.81 -11.75 -16.92
C ARG A 149 1.53 -13.08 -17.15
N PRO A 150 0.79 -14.20 -17.21
CA PRO A 150 1.33 -15.46 -17.72
C PRO A 150 1.93 -15.28 -19.13
N ALA A 151 3.08 -15.90 -19.38
CA ALA A 151 3.69 -15.92 -20.70
C ALA A 151 2.94 -16.87 -21.66
N LYS A 152 3.42 -16.97 -22.90
CA LYS A 152 2.86 -17.83 -23.98
C LYS A 152 1.42 -17.53 -24.40
N VAL A 153 0.85 -16.43 -23.93
CA VAL A 153 -0.46 -15.91 -24.34
C VAL A 153 -0.28 -14.57 -25.04
N GLN A 154 -0.87 -14.45 -26.23
CA GLN A 154 -1.00 -13.16 -26.90
C GLN A 154 -2.18 -12.38 -26.29
N TRP A 155 -1.92 -11.73 -25.16
CA TRP A 155 -2.92 -10.90 -24.48
C TRP A 155 -3.42 -9.77 -25.40
N THR A 156 -4.74 -9.55 -25.39
CA THR A 156 -5.38 -8.52 -26.22
C THR A 156 -4.94 -7.13 -25.78
N ARG A 157 -4.70 -6.24 -26.75
CA ARG A 157 -4.26 -4.86 -26.53
C ARG A 157 -5.41 -3.86 -26.78
N PRO A 158 -5.43 -2.69 -26.10
CA PRO A 158 -4.51 -2.29 -25.03
C PRO A 158 -4.63 -3.17 -23.79
N PHE A 159 -3.55 -3.26 -23.02
CA PHE A 159 -3.56 -4.02 -21.78
C PHE A 159 -4.34 -3.26 -20.71
N LEU A 160 -5.24 -3.95 -20.00
CA LEU A 160 -5.82 -3.42 -18.77
C LEU A 160 -4.72 -3.22 -17.74
N LEU A 161 -4.60 -2.02 -17.18
CA LEU A 161 -3.63 -1.77 -16.12
C LEU A 161 -4.03 -2.56 -14.85
N PRO A 162 -3.06 -2.96 -13.99
CA PRO A 162 -3.41 -3.53 -12.70
C PRO A 162 -4.35 -2.59 -11.94
N LEU A 163 -5.42 -3.16 -11.37
CA LEU A 163 -6.43 -2.38 -10.66
C LEU A 163 -5.79 -1.60 -9.52
N GLN A 164 -6.06 -0.30 -9.51
CA GLN A 164 -5.65 0.64 -8.48
C GLN A 164 -6.71 0.70 -7.36
N PRO A 165 -6.38 1.27 -6.19
CA PRO A 165 -7.40 1.61 -5.21
C PRO A 165 -8.55 2.44 -5.80
N LEU A 166 -9.70 2.43 -5.13
CA LEU A 166 -10.84 3.22 -5.61
C LEU A 166 -10.55 4.71 -5.52
N ALA A 167 -11.14 5.47 -6.43
CA ALA A 167 -11.23 6.91 -6.26
C ALA A 167 -11.99 7.23 -4.97
N GLN A 168 -11.63 8.33 -4.30
CA GLN A 168 -12.18 8.69 -2.99
C GLN A 168 -13.71 8.72 -2.98
N ASP A 169 -14.34 9.28 -4.01
CA ASP A 169 -15.81 9.34 -4.09
C ASP A 169 -16.46 7.96 -4.24
N ALA A 170 -15.82 7.04 -4.97
CA ALA A 170 -16.29 5.66 -5.09
C ALA A 170 -16.08 4.87 -3.79
N ALA A 171 -14.96 5.10 -3.10
CA ALA A 171 -14.70 4.51 -1.79
C ALA A 171 -15.75 4.95 -0.75
N ARG A 172 -16.08 6.25 -0.71
CA ARG A 172 -17.15 6.79 0.13
C ARG A 172 -18.52 6.17 -0.20
N LYS A 173 -18.89 6.10 -1.48
CA LYS A 173 -20.16 5.46 -1.89
C LYS A 173 -20.23 4.00 -1.46
N MET A 174 -19.15 3.24 -1.69
CA MET A 174 -19.06 1.85 -1.26
C MET A 174 -19.16 1.71 0.27
N PHE A 175 -18.52 2.61 1.03
CA PHE A 175 -18.59 2.61 2.49
C PHE A 175 -20.02 2.87 2.98
N ILE A 176 -20.68 3.91 2.45
CA ILE A 176 -22.04 4.31 2.84
C ILE A 176 -23.06 3.22 2.49
N ASP A 177 -22.93 2.58 1.32
CA ASP A 177 -23.83 1.49 0.92
C ASP A 177 -23.71 0.25 1.82
N ILE A 178 -22.59 0.10 2.54
CA ILE A 178 -22.36 -1.00 3.47
C ILE A 178 -22.79 -0.64 4.90
N ALA A 179 -22.38 0.54 5.39
CA ALA A 179 -22.55 0.93 6.79
C ALA A 179 -23.85 1.69 7.09
N ASP A 180 -24.61 2.07 6.05
CA ASP A 180 -25.83 2.91 6.11
C ASP A 180 -25.72 4.20 6.97
N ASP A 181 -24.50 4.63 7.30
CA ASP A 181 -24.23 5.83 8.11
C ASP A 181 -23.90 7.03 7.21
N ARG A 182 -24.85 7.95 7.14
CA ARG A 182 -24.75 9.20 6.36
C ARG A 182 -24.40 10.42 7.21
N HIS A 183 -24.31 10.28 8.53
CA HIS A 183 -24.34 11.41 9.46
C HIS A 183 -22.96 11.88 9.92
N LEU A 184 -21.89 11.12 9.70
CA LEU A 184 -20.52 11.40 10.20
C LEU A 184 -19.44 11.43 9.11
N MET A 185 -19.62 12.26 8.07
CA MET A 185 -18.71 12.32 6.90
C MET A 185 -17.22 12.50 7.23
N LYS A 186 -16.88 13.27 8.27
CA LYS A 186 -15.48 13.49 8.66
C LYS A 186 -14.84 12.23 9.24
N GLU A 187 -15.55 11.51 10.09
CA GLU A 187 -15.03 10.27 10.71
C GLU A 187 -14.94 9.15 9.66
N VAL A 188 -15.86 9.13 8.71
CA VAL A 188 -15.79 8.23 7.54
C VAL A 188 -14.52 8.47 6.74
N ASP A 189 -14.15 9.73 6.48
CA ASP A 189 -12.90 10.05 5.79
C ASP A 189 -11.67 9.59 6.55
N GLU A 190 -11.67 9.74 7.88
CA GLU A 190 -10.59 9.25 8.75
C GLU A 190 -10.46 7.72 8.67
N VAL A 191 -11.58 6.98 8.68
CA VAL A 191 -11.58 5.53 8.49
C VAL A 191 -11.09 5.14 7.09
N LEU A 192 -11.54 5.83 6.05
CA LEU A 192 -11.12 5.56 4.67
C LEU A 192 -9.61 5.78 4.47
N CYS A 193 -9.01 6.77 5.14
CA CYS A 193 -7.56 6.96 5.15
C CYS A 193 -6.79 5.75 5.68
N LEU A 194 -7.38 4.91 6.54
CA LEU A 194 -6.76 3.67 7.03
C LEU A 194 -6.74 2.55 5.98
N THR A 195 -7.55 2.67 4.94
CA THR A 195 -7.73 1.63 3.91
C THR A 195 -6.92 1.89 2.64
N ASP A 196 -6.40 3.11 2.46
CA ASP A 196 -5.91 3.62 1.17
C ASP A 196 -6.89 3.35 0.02
N ASN A 197 -8.19 3.42 0.30
CA ASN A 197 -9.29 3.09 -0.61
C ASN A 197 -9.23 1.68 -1.23
N MET A 198 -8.60 0.72 -0.55
CA MET A 198 -8.61 -0.69 -0.97
C MET A 198 -10.01 -1.29 -0.74
N PRO A 199 -10.71 -1.82 -1.77
CA PRO A 199 -12.09 -2.32 -1.66
C PRO A 199 -12.33 -3.32 -0.52
N LEU A 200 -11.43 -4.29 -0.33
CA LEU A 200 -11.56 -5.27 0.74
C LEU A 200 -11.48 -4.61 2.12
N SER A 201 -10.50 -3.73 2.34
CA SER A 201 -10.34 -3.01 3.60
C SER A 201 -11.53 -2.08 3.87
N ILE A 202 -12.05 -1.40 2.85
CA ILE A 202 -13.27 -0.58 2.95
C ILE A 202 -14.43 -1.47 3.41
N SER A 203 -14.68 -2.60 2.75
CA SER A 203 -15.79 -3.48 3.08
C SER A 203 -15.72 -3.99 4.52
N LEU A 204 -14.53 -4.39 4.98
CA LEU A 204 -14.33 -4.93 6.33
C LEU A 204 -14.52 -3.85 7.40
N LEU A 205 -13.93 -2.66 7.23
CA LEU A 205 -14.12 -1.57 8.18
C LEU A 205 -15.55 -1.02 8.15
N ALA A 206 -16.19 -0.95 6.99
CA ALA A 206 -17.58 -0.49 6.88
C ALA A 206 -18.54 -1.42 7.64
N HIS A 207 -18.36 -2.74 7.56
CA HIS A 207 -19.14 -3.69 8.36
C HIS A 207 -18.88 -3.58 9.87
N LEU A 208 -17.65 -3.26 10.28
CA LEU A 208 -17.38 -3.00 11.70
C LEU A 208 -18.00 -1.69 12.17
N VAL A 209 -17.96 -0.65 11.34
CA VAL A 209 -18.59 0.64 11.64
C VAL A 209 -20.11 0.53 11.72
N ASP A 210 -20.75 -0.26 10.86
CA ASP A 210 -22.18 -0.57 10.94
C ASP A 210 -22.57 -1.13 12.33
N MET A 211 -21.67 -1.91 12.94
CA MET A 211 -21.90 -2.59 14.22
C MET A 211 -21.47 -1.76 15.44
N GLU A 212 -20.36 -1.03 15.36
CA GLU A 212 -19.67 -0.41 16.52
C GLU A 212 -19.58 1.12 16.44
N GLY A 213 -19.78 1.70 15.24
CA GLY A 213 -19.59 3.12 14.97
C GLY A 213 -18.15 3.54 14.66
N CYS A 214 -17.99 4.66 13.95
CA CYS A 214 -16.68 5.15 13.49
C CYS A 214 -15.68 5.39 14.63
N SER A 215 -16.11 6.08 15.69
CA SER A 215 -15.24 6.47 16.80
C SER A 215 -14.59 5.26 17.51
N GLU A 216 -15.34 4.18 17.71
CA GLU A 216 -14.82 2.97 18.36
C GLU A 216 -13.85 2.23 17.42
N VAL A 217 -14.21 2.07 16.15
CA VAL A 217 -13.34 1.46 15.13
C VAL A 217 -12.00 2.22 15.00
N LEU A 218 -12.05 3.55 14.98
CA LEU A 218 -10.85 4.40 14.96
C LEU A 218 -10.00 4.23 16.22
N SER A 219 -10.62 4.06 17.38
CA SER A 219 -9.93 3.80 18.65
C SER A 219 -9.22 2.44 18.62
N ARG A 220 -9.94 1.37 18.29
CA ARG A 220 -9.42 0.00 18.19
C ARG A 220 -8.34 -0.14 17.14
N TRP A 221 -8.46 0.55 16.00
CA TRP A 221 -7.44 0.50 14.97
C TRP A 221 -6.06 0.95 15.49
N LYS A 222 -5.99 1.89 16.44
CA LYS A 222 -4.70 2.36 16.99
C LYS A 222 -3.88 1.24 17.61
N THR A 223 -4.53 0.23 18.19
CA THR A 223 -3.90 -0.90 18.87
C THR A 223 -3.91 -2.18 18.03
N GLU A 224 -5.05 -2.53 17.43
CA GLU A 224 -5.26 -3.80 16.73
C GLU A 224 -4.79 -3.76 15.26
N LYS A 225 -4.80 -2.58 14.62
CA LYS A 225 -4.35 -2.41 13.24
C LYS A 225 -5.04 -3.42 12.30
N THR A 226 -4.28 -4.12 11.46
CA THR A 226 -4.81 -5.09 10.49
C THR A 226 -5.44 -6.33 11.13
N SER A 227 -5.17 -6.64 12.40
CA SER A 227 -5.82 -7.78 13.06
C SER A 227 -7.32 -7.53 13.25
N LEU A 228 -7.71 -6.27 13.45
CA LEU A 228 -9.10 -5.84 13.57
C LEU A 228 -9.98 -6.33 12.40
N ILE A 229 -9.41 -6.32 11.20
CA ILE A 229 -10.10 -6.70 9.95
C ILE A 229 -9.61 -8.04 9.40
N SER A 230 -9.11 -8.91 10.26
CA SER A 230 -8.62 -10.24 9.86
C SER A 230 -9.29 -11.41 10.57
N GLU A 231 -10.22 -11.13 11.50
CA GLU A 231 -11.01 -12.12 12.25
C GLU A 231 -12.27 -12.59 11.49
N GLY A 232 -12.13 -12.88 10.19
CA GLY A 232 -13.20 -13.39 9.34
C GLY A 232 -13.17 -14.92 9.17
N TYR A 233 -14.35 -15.54 9.03
CA TYR A 233 -14.49 -16.99 8.80
C TYR A 233 -14.07 -17.44 7.37
N ASP A 234 -14.06 -16.54 6.37
CA ASP A 234 -13.70 -16.86 4.98
C ASP A 234 -12.31 -16.34 4.59
N ARG A 235 -11.56 -17.15 3.83
CA ARG A 235 -10.23 -16.84 3.29
C ARG A 235 -10.25 -15.60 2.39
N ARG A 236 -11.39 -15.29 1.76
CA ARG A 236 -11.57 -14.13 0.87
C ARG A 236 -11.88 -12.83 1.61
N SER A 237 -12.32 -12.92 2.86
CA SER A 237 -12.53 -11.77 3.76
C SER A 237 -11.37 -11.55 4.73
N ASN A 238 -10.23 -12.23 4.53
CA ASN A 238 -9.08 -12.13 5.43
C ASN A 238 -7.94 -11.36 4.73
N LEU A 239 -7.80 -10.09 5.11
CA LEU A 239 -6.78 -9.20 4.56
C LEU A 239 -5.36 -9.73 4.83
N GLU A 240 -5.07 -10.13 6.06
CA GLU A 240 -3.74 -10.61 6.45
C GLU A 240 -3.34 -11.88 5.71
N LEU A 241 -4.26 -12.82 5.53
CA LEU A 241 -4.05 -14.00 4.71
C LEU A 241 -3.78 -13.62 3.25
N SER A 242 -4.42 -12.57 2.75
CA SER A 242 -4.13 -12.07 1.41
C SER A 242 -2.71 -11.51 1.31
N ILE A 243 -2.24 -10.75 2.30
CA ILE A 243 -0.89 -10.18 2.29
C ILE A 243 0.16 -11.28 2.48
N SER A 244 -0.07 -12.22 3.39
CA SER A 244 0.85 -13.33 3.68
C SER A 244 1.06 -14.24 2.46
N LEU A 245 0.01 -14.53 1.70
CA LEU A 245 0.12 -15.29 0.45
C LEU A 245 0.97 -14.58 -0.60
N SER A 246 0.89 -13.25 -0.69
CA SER A 246 1.73 -12.47 -1.61
C SER A 246 3.20 -12.45 -1.15
N LEU A 247 3.46 -12.43 0.16
CA LEU A 247 4.83 -12.51 0.72
C LEU A 247 5.46 -13.89 0.52
N ALA A 248 4.66 -14.94 0.68
CA ALA A 248 5.10 -16.33 0.49
C ALA A 248 5.29 -16.70 -0.99
N SER A 249 4.95 -15.81 -1.92
CA SER A 249 5.14 -16.02 -3.35
C SER A 249 6.61 -16.32 -3.70
N PRO A 250 6.88 -17.33 -4.54
CA PRO A 250 8.18 -17.54 -5.18
C PRO A 250 8.79 -16.28 -5.81
N ARG A 251 7.99 -15.32 -6.29
CA ARG A 251 8.49 -14.06 -6.87
C ARG A 251 9.13 -13.13 -5.83
N ILE A 252 8.73 -13.23 -4.57
CA ILE A 252 9.34 -12.52 -3.45
C ILE A 252 10.46 -13.35 -2.83
N THR A 253 10.18 -14.61 -2.50
CA THR A 253 11.12 -15.47 -1.76
C THR A 253 12.37 -15.83 -2.55
N SER A 254 12.32 -15.81 -3.89
CA SER A 254 13.50 -15.99 -4.75
C SER A 254 14.42 -14.78 -4.82
N VAL A 255 13.99 -13.61 -4.35
CA VAL A 255 14.77 -12.37 -4.37
C VAL A 255 15.13 -11.97 -2.94
N PRO A 256 16.39 -12.24 -2.49
CA PRO A 256 16.84 -11.92 -1.14
C PRO A 256 16.60 -10.46 -0.79
N ASN A 257 16.28 -10.18 0.48
CA ASN A 257 16.02 -8.85 1.02
C ASN A 257 14.78 -8.10 0.46
N SER A 258 13.95 -8.74 -0.39
CA SER A 258 12.70 -8.10 -0.86
C SER A 258 11.74 -7.79 0.28
N GLN A 259 11.64 -8.69 1.26
CA GLN A 259 10.84 -8.47 2.46
C GLN A 259 11.44 -7.35 3.34
N ASP A 260 12.76 -7.26 3.45
CA ASP A 260 13.42 -6.18 4.19
C ASP A 260 13.17 -4.81 3.55
N LEU A 261 13.23 -4.73 2.21
CA LEU A 261 12.88 -3.50 1.49
C LEU A 261 11.41 -3.12 1.73
N LEU A 262 10.50 -4.10 1.70
CA LEU A 262 9.09 -3.85 1.98
C LEU A 262 8.86 -3.38 3.42
N ALA A 263 9.55 -3.96 4.39
CA ALA A 263 9.50 -3.53 5.79
C ALA A 263 9.97 -2.08 5.94
N LEU A 264 11.06 -1.70 5.27
CA LEU A 264 11.55 -0.31 5.25
C LEU A 264 10.56 0.65 4.60
N LEU A 265 10.04 0.31 3.40
CA LEU A 265 9.03 1.13 2.73
C LEU A 265 7.74 1.26 3.54
N SER A 266 7.44 0.27 4.40
CA SER A 266 6.26 0.32 5.27
C SER A 266 6.33 1.41 6.33
N MET A 267 7.54 1.84 6.70
CA MET A 267 7.77 2.99 7.57
C MET A 267 7.65 4.34 6.86
N LEU A 268 7.52 4.36 5.53
CA LEU A 268 7.67 5.55 4.68
C LEU A 268 6.35 5.86 3.94
N PRO A 269 5.41 6.62 4.55
CA PRO A 269 4.11 6.94 3.94
C PRO A 269 4.21 7.68 2.61
N ASP A 270 5.26 8.47 2.40
CA ASP A 270 5.47 9.20 1.15
C ASP A 270 6.21 8.34 0.11
N GLY A 271 6.63 7.13 0.48
CA GLY A 271 7.43 6.22 -0.35
C GLY A 271 8.82 6.77 -0.67
N LEU A 272 9.50 6.19 -1.67
CA LEU A 272 10.82 6.63 -2.13
C LEU A 272 10.91 6.68 -3.65
N SER A 273 11.57 7.70 -4.19
CA SER A 273 11.98 7.76 -5.59
C SER A 273 13.17 6.84 -5.88
N ASP A 274 13.42 6.59 -7.18
CA ASP A 274 14.59 5.82 -7.61
C ASP A 274 15.94 6.46 -7.27
N VAL A 275 15.95 7.79 -7.11
CA VAL A 275 17.14 8.53 -6.70
C VAL A 275 17.43 8.26 -5.22
N GLU A 276 16.41 8.38 -4.36
CA GLU A 276 16.54 8.15 -2.92
C GLU A 276 16.87 6.68 -2.61
N LEU A 277 16.27 5.73 -3.34
CA LEU A 277 16.61 4.31 -3.22
C LEU A 277 18.10 4.05 -3.43
N LYS A 278 18.72 4.73 -4.41
CA LYS A 278 20.16 4.60 -4.70
C LYS A 278 21.04 5.36 -3.72
N GLN A 279 20.61 6.53 -3.26
CA GLN A 279 21.42 7.41 -2.41
C GLN A 279 21.46 6.98 -0.93
N THR A 280 20.40 6.36 -0.43
CA THR A 280 20.27 5.99 0.99
C THR A 280 21.22 4.87 1.42
N LYS A 281 21.93 4.21 0.48
CA LYS A 281 22.93 3.14 0.77
C LYS A 281 22.42 2.07 1.74
N PHE A 282 21.24 1.52 1.46
CA PHE A 282 20.69 0.41 2.22
C PHE A 282 21.63 -0.80 2.23
N PRO A 283 21.65 -1.62 3.30
CA PRO A 283 22.36 -2.90 3.34
C PRO A 283 21.63 -3.97 2.51
N ILE A 284 21.20 -3.63 1.30
CA ILE A 284 20.46 -4.48 0.36
C ILE A 284 21.29 -4.57 -0.91
N LYS A 285 21.71 -5.78 -1.26
CA LYS A 285 22.63 -6.00 -2.39
C LYS A 285 21.98 -5.68 -3.74
N ASP A 286 20.75 -6.14 -3.96
CA ASP A 286 20.01 -5.96 -5.22
C ASP A 286 18.70 -5.21 -5.00
N ILE A 287 18.83 -3.90 -4.75
CA ILE A 287 17.66 -3.05 -4.46
C ILE A 287 16.70 -2.92 -5.65
N LEU A 288 17.24 -2.97 -6.88
CA LEU A 288 16.41 -2.90 -8.09
C LEU A 288 15.65 -4.19 -8.31
N GLY A 289 16.29 -5.35 -8.11
CA GLY A 289 15.62 -6.65 -8.10
C GLY A 289 14.50 -6.71 -7.05
N CYS A 290 14.77 -6.23 -5.84
CA CYS A 290 13.75 -6.12 -4.78
C CYS A 290 12.58 -5.22 -5.20
N LYS A 291 12.85 -4.01 -5.71
CA LYS A 291 11.82 -3.10 -6.24
C LYS A 291 10.95 -3.80 -7.30
N ILE A 292 11.58 -4.47 -8.26
CA ILE A 292 10.86 -5.17 -9.33
C ILE A 292 10.00 -6.30 -8.77
N ALA A 293 10.50 -7.07 -7.80
CA ALA A 293 9.76 -8.14 -7.14
C ALA A 293 8.50 -7.61 -6.42
N LEU A 294 8.63 -6.49 -5.69
CA LEU A 294 7.51 -5.83 -5.00
C LEU A 294 6.45 -5.29 -5.97
N LEU A 295 6.88 -4.70 -7.10
CA LEU A 295 5.97 -4.22 -8.14
C LEU A 295 5.26 -5.38 -8.86
N ARG A 296 5.98 -6.45 -9.19
CA ARG A 296 5.41 -7.63 -9.87
C ARG A 296 4.36 -8.34 -9.02
N THR A 297 4.51 -8.33 -7.70
CA THR A 297 3.54 -8.91 -6.76
C THR A 297 2.47 -7.91 -6.28
N ALA A 298 2.57 -6.65 -6.70
CA ALA A 298 1.69 -5.55 -6.27
C ALA A 298 1.65 -5.37 -4.74
N LEU A 299 2.71 -5.74 -4.03
CA LEU A 299 2.93 -5.39 -2.62
C LEU A 299 3.38 -3.94 -2.47
N ALA A 300 3.97 -3.37 -3.53
CA ALA A 300 4.24 -1.96 -3.69
C ALA A 300 3.72 -1.48 -5.04
N TYR A 301 3.54 -0.16 -5.17
CA TYR A 301 3.13 0.50 -6.41
C TYR A 301 3.95 1.76 -6.63
N THR A 302 3.90 2.31 -7.84
CA THR A 302 4.52 3.59 -8.17
C THR A 302 3.40 4.61 -8.39
N ASP A 303 3.44 5.72 -7.66
CA ASP A 303 2.46 6.80 -7.83
C ASP A 303 2.78 7.70 -9.03
N ASP A 304 1.93 8.69 -9.27
CA ASP A 304 2.09 9.65 -10.38
C ASP A 304 3.37 10.50 -10.26
N HIS A 305 3.92 10.62 -9.05
CA HIS A 305 5.18 11.29 -8.77
C HIS A 305 6.40 10.36 -8.89
N LYS A 306 6.21 9.14 -9.38
CA LYS A 306 7.24 8.11 -9.57
C LYS A 306 7.90 7.66 -8.26
N ARG A 307 7.17 7.72 -7.16
CA ARG A 307 7.61 7.24 -5.85
C ARG A 307 7.06 5.84 -5.62
N LEU A 308 7.93 4.95 -5.15
CA LEU A 308 7.59 3.59 -4.74
C LEU A 308 6.92 3.65 -3.36
N LYS A 309 5.63 3.33 -3.32
CA LYS A 309 4.77 3.39 -2.14
C LYS A 309 4.19 2.01 -1.80
N VAL A 310 3.73 1.89 -0.56
CA VAL A 310 3.08 0.69 -0.03
C VAL A 310 1.74 1.13 0.57
N LEU A 311 0.68 0.36 0.32
CA LEU A 311 -0.66 0.69 0.81
C LEU A 311 -0.74 0.55 2.33
N VAL A 312 -1.44 1.45 3.01
CA VAL A 312 -1.58 1.49 4.48
C VAL A 312 -1.86 0.11 5.09
N PRO A 313 -2.80 -0.72 4.60
CA PRO A 313 -3.03 -2.02 5.21
C PRO A 313 -1.83 -2.98 5.10
N VAL A 314 -1.03 -2.89 4.03
CA VAL A 314 0.23 -3.65 3.91
C VAL A 314 1.28 -3.09 4.85
N ARG A 315 1.35 -1.76 4.99
CA ARG A 315 2.30 -1.08 5.89
C ARG A 315 2.08 -1.49 7.34
N GLU A 316 0.83 -1.46 7.80
CA GLU A 316 0.45 -1.80 9.17
C GLU A 316 0.70 -3.29 9.45
N TYR A 317 0.40 -4.17 8.50
CA TYR A 317 0.72 -5.60 8.60
C TYR A 317 2.24 -5.84 8.76
N MET A 318 3.04 -5.22 7.90
CA MET A 318 4.49 -5.34 7.93
C MET A 318 5.09 -4.74 9.21
N GLY A 319 4.61 -3.57 9.66
CA GLY A 319 5.08 -2.95 10.89
C GLY A 319 4.81 -3.81 12.13
N ARG A 320 3.67 -4.52 12.16
CA ARG A 320 3.29 -5.39 13.28
C ARG A 320 4.05 -6.72 13.31
N LEU A 321 4.21 -7.38 12.16
CA LEU A 321 4.73 -8.75 12.12
C LEU A 321 6.18 -8.86 11.64
N PHE A 322 6.66 -7.89 10.86
CA PHE A 322 7.97 -7.89 10.23
C PHE A 322 8.66 -6.52 10.33
N PRO A 323 8.79 -5.94 11.53
CA PRO A 323 9.44 -4.65 11.70
C PRO A 323 10.90 -4.71 11.23
N PRO A 324 11.40 -3.69 10.52
CA PRO A 324 12.79 -3.68 10.07
C PRO A 324 13.75 -3.57 11.25
N THR A 325 14.94 -4.16 11.11
CA THR A 325 15.96 -4.09 12.16
C THR A 325 16.61 -2.70 12.21
N ALA A 326 17.18 -2.32 13.36
CA ALA A 326 17.88 -1.04 13.52
C ALA A 326 18.99 -0.83 12.46
N GLN A 327 19.68 -1.90 12.04
CA GLN A 327 20.69 -1.84 10.98
C GLN A 327 20.11 -1.45 9.63
N MET A 328 18.88 -1.89 9.32
CA MET A 328 18.17 -1.54 8.09
C MET A 328 17.67 -0.09 8.11
N ILE A 329 17.26 0.40 9.28
CA ILE A 329 16.68 1.75 9.46
C ILE A 329 17.78 2.82 9.48
N ARG A 330 18.95 2.55 10.07
CA ARG A 330 20.02 3.53 10.28
C ARG A 330 20.39 4.35 9.03
N PRO A 331 20.49 3.79 7.81
CA PRO A 331 20.78 4.56 6.61
C PRO A 331 19.68 5.57 6.24
N LEU A 332 18.39 5.23 6.45
CA LEU A 332 17.28 6.18 6.27
C LEU A 332 17.38 7.35 7.23
N PHE A 333 17.58 7.03 8.50
CA PHE A 333 17.74 8.04 9.54
C PHE A 333 18.87 9.00 9.19
N LYS A 334 20.05 8.46 8.84
CA LYS A 334 21.19 9.25 8.40
C LYS A 334 20.88 10.12 7.18
N HIS A 335 20.24 9.55 6.15
CA HIS A 335 19.88 10.26 4.93
C HIS A 335 18.97 11.47 5.20
N PHE A 336 17.91 11.28 5.99
CA PHE A 336 16.98 12.35 6.31
C PHE A 336 17.58 13.41 7.24
N CYS A 337 18.39 13.02 8.22
CA CYS A 337 19.13 13.97 9.05
C CYS A 337 20.14 14.80 8.24
N GLU A 338 20.86 14.19 7.29
CA GLU A 338 21.75 14.93 6.38
C GLU A 338 20.97 15.92 5.52
N LEU A 339 19.78 15.53 5.03
CA LEU A 339 18.89 16.40 4.25
C LEU A 339 18.42 17.62 5.07
N LEU A 340 18.05 17.42 6.34
CA LEU A 340 17.67 18.51 7.26
C LEU A 340 18.85 19.43 7.58
N LYS A 341 20.03 18.87 7.86
CA LYS A 341 21.25 19.64 8.13
C LYS A 341 21.62 20.54 6.93
N LEU A 342 21.48 20.04 5.70
CA LEU A 342 21.67 20.85 4.49
C LEU A 342 20.70 22.03 4.44
N TYR A 343 19.43 21.83 4.79
CA TYR A 343 18.47 22.92 4.85
C TYR A 343 18.85 23.97 5.90
N VAL A 344 19.28 23.56 7.09
CA VAL A 344 19.71 24.50 8.16
C VAL A 344 20.91 25.34 7.72
N VAL A 345 21.88 24.73 7.04
CA VAL A 345 23.10 25.43 6.58
C VAL A 345 22.81 26.41 5.43
N TYR A 346 21.88 26.08 4.54
CA TYR A 346 21.63 26.84 3.30
C TYR A 346 20.30 27.61 3.27
N GLY A 347 19.52 27.56 4.35
CA GLY A 347 18.22 28.23 4.47
C GLY A 347 18.32 29.71 4.15
N GLY A 348 17.60 30.16 3.11
CA GLY A 348 17.60 31.56 2.63
C GLY A 348 18.36 31.81 1.32
N LYS A 349 19.01 30.81 0.72
CA LYS A 349 19.68 30.91 -0.61
C LYS A 349 18.94 30.14 -1.69
N THR A 350 19.21 30.40 -2.97
CA THR A 350 18.64 29.66 -4.13
C THR A 350 18.89 28.14 -4.08
N SER A 351 19.97 27.71 -3.43
CA SER A 351 20.27 26.29 -3.13
C SER A 351 19.27 25.63 -2.16
N ALA A 352 18.49 26.42 -1.40
CA ALA A 352 17.47 25.91 -0.49
C ALA A 352 16.23 25.38 -1.22
N ALA A 353 15.93 25.83 -2.44
CA ALA A 353 14.71 25.43 -3.15
C ALA A 353 14.64 23.91 -3.42
N SER A 354 15.77 23.32 -3.81
CA SER A 354 15.88 21.86 -4.02
C SER A 354 15.72 21.09 -2.71
N SER A 355 16.38 21.54 -1.64
CA SER A 355 16.27 20.92 -0.32
C SER A 355 14.86 21.05 0.27
N VAL A 356 14.20 22.20 0.12
CA VAL A 356 12.80 22.39 0.53
C VAL A 356 11.90 21.42 -0.20
N HIS A 357 12.02 21.29 -1.52
CA HIS A 357 11.23 20.34 -2.29
C HIS A 357 11.46 18.89 -1.85
N GLN A 358 12.72 18.50 -1.59
CA GLN A 358 13.06 17.16 -1.12
C GLN A 358 12.50 16.88 0.27
N ILE A 359 12.62 17.82 1.22
CA ILE A 359 12.06 17.66 2.57
C ILE A 359 10.53 17.62 2.51
N SER A 360 9.89 18.51 1.75
CA SER A 360 8.44 18.50 1.57
C SER A 360 7.92 17.21 0.94
N SER A 361 8.66 16.62 0.00
CA SER A 361 8.31 15.34 -0.64
C SER A 361 8.50 14.13 0.27
N ASN A 362 9.22 14.30 1.39
CA ASN A 362 9.48 13.27 2.40
C ASN A 362 8.95 13.70 3.78
N PHE A 363 8.00 14.62 3.84
CA PHE A 363 7.58 15.22 5.10
C PHE A 363 7.12 14.15 6.12
N THR A 364 6.22 13.27 5.70
CA THR A 364 5.68 12.19 6.53
C THR A 364 6.70 11.06 6.73
N ASN A 365 7.60 10.85 5.77
CA ASN A 365 8.73 9.93 5.93
C ASN A 365 9.67 10.37 7.06
N ILE A 366 10.07 11.65 7.05
CA ILE A 366 10.95 12.24 8.06
C ILE A 366 10.24 12.20 9.42
N GLU A 367 8.97 12.61 9.46
CA GLU A 367 8.16 12.56 10.67
C GLU A 367 8.16 11.16 11.31
N ASN A 368 7.81 10.13 10.53
CA ASN A 368 7.76 8.75 11.02
C ASN A 368 9.11 8.19 11.47
N ILE A 369 10.19 8.47 10.72
CA ILE A 369 11.52 7.94 11.05
C ILE A 369 12.07 8.58 12.32
N LEU A 370 11.85 9.89 12.51
CA LEU A 370 12.23 10.58 13.74
C LEU A 370 11.40 10.08 14.93
N GLN A 371 10.08 9.93 14.76
CA GLN A 371 9.18 9.39 15.79
C GLN A 371 9.63 8.00 16.25
N HIS A 372 9.89 7.11 15.30
CA HIS A 372 10.39 5.76 15.59
C HIS A 372 11.71 5.80 16.36
N GLY A 373 12.65 6.66 15.95
CA GLY A 373 13.95 6.83 16.59
C GLY A 373 13.86 7.36 18.03
N LEU A 374 12.90 8.22 18.32
CA LEU A 374 12.64 8.74 19.68
C LEU A 374 12.05 7.67 20.60
N LEU A 375 11.08 6.88 20.11
CA LEU A 375 10.39 5.87 20.90
C LEU A 375 11.26 4.64 21.21
N HIS A 376 12.17 4.25 20.30
CA HIS A 376 12.93 2.99 20.40
C HIS A 376 14.40 3.17 20.78
N GLY A 377 14.85 4.39 21.09
CA GLY A 377 16.16 4.66 21.69
C GLY A 377 17.35 4.10 20.91
N HIS A 378 17.62 4.64 19.72
CA HIS A 378 18.84 4.29 18.98
C HIS A 378 20.09 4.96 19.60
N SER A 379 21.28 4.44 19.25
CA SER A 379 22.59 4.97 19.70
C SER A 379 22.79 6.47 19.47
N ASP A 380 21.98 7.06 18.58
CA ASP A 380 22.09 8.42 18.09
C ASP A 380 20.96 9.33 18.66
N THR A 381 20.46 9.04 19.88
CA THR A 381 19.31 9.75 20.50
C THR A 381 19.49 11.29 20.51
N THR A 382 20.71 11.78 20.74
CA THR A 382 21.02 13.22 20.66
C THR A 382 20.81 13.79 19.25
N ASP A 383 21.32 13.11 18.22
CA ASP A 383 21.12 13.51 16.81
C ASP A 383 19.64 13.45 16.43
N ASN A 384 18.87 12.46 16.90
CA ASN A 384 17.42 12.36 16.68
C ASN A 384 16.69 13.62 17.16
N ILE A 385 17.05 14.11 18.36
CA ILE A 385 16.40 15.28 18.97
C ILE A 385 16.79 16.56 18.22
N TYR A 386 18.06 16.73 17.83
CA TYR A 386 18.46 17.85 16.97
C TYR A 386 17.70 17.83 15.63
N CYS A 387 17.64 16.68 14.95
CA CYS A 387 16.90 16.55 13.69
C CYS A 387 15.38 16.81 13.89
N ALA A 388 14.79 16.41 15.01
CA ALA A 388 13.39 16.71 15.33
C ALA A 388 13.14 18.22 15.53
N CYS A 389 14.08 18.92 16.18
CA CYS A 389 14.03 20.38 16.32
C CYS A 389 14.14 21.07 14.93
N ASP A 390 15.12 20.66 14.12
CA ASP A 390 15.32 21.19 12.77
C ASP A 390 14.10 20.95 11.86
N PHE A 391 13.50 19.77 11.95
CA PHE A 391 12.28 19.43 11.19
C PHE A 391 11.07 20.26 11.65
N ASN A 392 10.89 20.48 12.95
CA ASN A 392 9.85 21.38 13.45
C ASN A 392 10.05 22.82 12.95
N LYS A 393 11.29 23.33 12.99
CA LYS A 393 11.65 24.64 12.44
C LYS A 393 11.31 24.75 10.96
N PHE A 394 11.66 23.73 10.17
CA PHE A 394 11.27 23.64 8.76
C PHE A 394 9.74 23.70 8.60
N SER A 395 9.00 22.86 9.32
CA SER A 395 7.54 22.77 9.21
C SER A 395 6.83 24.10 9.50
N ARG A 396 7.31 24.85 10.50
CA ARG A 396 6.81 26.19 10.82
C ARG A 396 7.00 27.17 9.66
N LEU A 397 8.18 27.16 9.04
CA LEU A 397 8.52 28.09 7.95
C LEU A 397 7.67 27.87 6.71
N ILE A 398 7.35 26.61 6.38
CA ILE A 398 6.50 26.29 5.23
C ILE A 398 4.99 26.29 5.56
N ARG A 399 4.60 26.63 6.80
CA ARG A 399 3.21 26.65 7.30
C ARG A 399 2.43 25.34 7.06
N TYR A 400 3.12 24.22 6.95
CA TYR A 400 2.48 22.96 6.55
C TYR A 400 1.69 22.34 7.71
N ARG A 401 2.32 22.08 8.86
CA ARG A 401 1.68 21.50 10.07
C ARG A 401 2.47 21.75 11.36
N VAL A 402 1.78 21.60 12.48
CA VAL A 402 2.34 21.43 13.81
C VAL A 402 2.65 19.93 13.98
N THR A 403 3.93 19.53 14.11
CA THR A 403 4.35 18.11 14.14
C THR A 403 4.22 17.50 15.55
N PRO A 404 3.53 16.37 15.79
CA PRO A 404 3.42 15.75 17.12
C PRO A 404 4.78 15.40 17.76
N LEU A 405 5.85 15.28 16.95
CA LEU A 405 7.22 15.01 17.40
C LEU A 405 7.69 15.87 18.57
N LEU A 406 7.38 17.18 18.61
CA LEU A 406 7.84 18.03 19.71
C LEU A 406 7.24 17.63 21.07
N GLU A 407 6.01 17.12 21.09
CA GLU A 407 5.38 16.65 22.33
C GLU A 407 6.11 15.41 22.85
N GLU A 408 6.45 14.47 21.96
CA GLU A 408 7.25 13.30 22.32
C GLU A 408 8.64 13.66 22.85
N VAL A 409 9.31 14.62 22.20
CA VAL A 409 10.62 15.11 22.62
C VAL A 409 10.54 15.82 23.99
N THR A 410 9.42 16.49 24.32
CA THR A 410 9.29 17.14 25.64
C THR A 410 9.32 16.15 26.80
N TYR A 411 8.84 14.92 26.62
CA TYR A 411 8.96 13.88 27.64
C TYR A 411 10.41 13.46 27.91
N LEU A 412 11.32 13.68 26.95
CA LEU A 412 12.73 13.36 27.09
C LEU A 412 13.54 14.46 27.79
N LEU A 413 13.02 15.70 27.89
CA LEU A 413 13.69 16.86 28.50
C LEU A 413 14.36 16.59 29.85
N PRO A 414 13.69 15.92 30.83
CA PRO A 414 14.29 15.69 32.14
C PRO A 414 15.52 14.79 32.09
N SER A 415 15.58 13.89 31.10
CA SER A 415 16.62 12.87 30.95
C SER A 415 17.84 13.33 30.14
N LEU A 416 17.79 14.52 29.51
CA LEU A 416 18.88 15.01 28.68
C LEU A 416 20.06 15.56 29.52
N TRP A 417 21.26 15.05 29.28
CA TRP A 417 22.49 15.59 29.89
C TRP A 417 23.17 16.65 29.03
N ASP A 418 22.85 16.71 27.75
CA ASP A 418 23.34 17.75 26.84
C ASP A 418 22.58 19.06 27.11
N HIS A 419 23.27 19.99 27.79
CA HIS A 419 22.72 21.32 28.11
C HIS A 419 22.49 22.17 26.87
N GLN A 420 23.30 22.03 25.82
CA GLN A 420 23.12 22.77 24.56
C GLN A 420 21.85 22.30 23.84
N LEU A 421 21.63 21.00 23.81
CA LEU A 421 20.42 20.40 23.26
C LEU A 421 19.17 20.82 24.04
N LYS A 422 19.25 20.85 25.38
CA LYS A 422 18.16 21.35 26.23
C LYS A 422 17.79 22.79 25.89
N VAL A 423 18.77 23.69 25.79
CA VAL A 423 18.52 25.09 25.42
C VAL A 423 17.90 25.18 24.02
N HIS A 424 18.46 24.47 23.04
CA HIS A 424 17.95 24.47 21.67
C HIS A 424 16.48 24.01 21.60
N LEU A 425 16.16 22.91 22.30
CA LEU A 425 14.81 22.37 22.37
C LEU A 425 13.83 23.34 23.04
N ILE A 426 14.22 23.96 24.16
CA ILE A 426 13.35 24.93 24.84
C ILE A 426 13.13 26.17 23.98
N CYS A 427 14.16 26.66 23.27
CA CYS A 427 14.01 27.74 22.28
C CYS A 427 12.98 27.38 21.21
N GLU A 428 13.07 26.18 20.61
CA GLU A 428 12.14 25.75 19.57
C GLU A 428 10.71 25.54 20.10
N LEU A 429 10.55 25.04 21.33
CA LEU A 429 9.25 24.95 22.00
C LEU A 429 8.64 26.34 22.20
N PHE A 430 9.43 27.31 22.68
CA PHE A 430 8.97 28.69 22.90
C PHE A 430 8.54 29.35 21.59
N GLN A 431 9.34 29.24 20.53
CA GLN A 431 8.98 29.77 19.22
C GLN A 431 7.75 29.08 18.60
N SER A 432 7.41 27.88 19.07
CA SER A 432 6.24 27.14 18.65
C SER A 432 4.96 27.50 19.43
N LEU A 433 5.05 28.27 20.53
CA LEU A 433 3.90 28.69 21.34
C LEU A 433 2.86 29.51 20.55
N LYS A 434 3.26 30.23 19.50
CA LYS A 434 2.34 30.95 18.60
C LYS A 434 1.43 29.99 17.80
N TYR A 435 1.78 28.71 17.74
CA TYR A 435 1.13 27.68 16.93
C TYR A 435 0.68 26.46 17.76
N ARG A 436 0.94 26.43 19.08
CA ARG A 436 0.59 25.32 20.01
C ARG A 436 0.26 25.79 21.42
N SER A 437 -0.62 25.06 22.09
CA SER A 437 -0.77 25.13 23.55
C SER A 437 0.23 24.18 24.21
N ILE A 438 1.22 24.69 24.93
CA ILE A 438 2.18 23.89 25.72
C ILE A 438 1.82 24.01 27.20
N SER A 439 1.82 22.89 27.92
CA SER A 439 1.60 22.84 29.36
C SER A 439 2.78 23.48 30.12
N HIS A 440 2.53 24.49 30.96
CA HIS A 440 3.50 25.14 31.87
C HIS A 440 4.72 25.82 31.19
N PRO A 441 4.51 26.80 30.29
CA PRO A 441 5.58 27.46 29.54
C PRO A 441 6.58 28.23 30.43
N GLU A 442 6.11 28.82 31.53
CA GLU A 442 6.95 29.60 32.46
C GLU A 442 7.99 28.73 33.17
N THR A 443 7.63 27.51 33.55
CA THR A 443 8.54 26.55 34.20
C THR A 443 9.65 26.09 33.26
N LEU A 444 9.32 25.83 31.99
CA LEU A 444 10.29 25.47 30.96
C LEU A 444 11.25 26.64 30.67
N MET A 445 10.74 27.87 30.67
CA MET A 445 11.54 29.08 30.45
C MET A 445 12.52 29.34 31.61
N ALA A 446 12.09 29.13 32.85
CA ALA A 446 12.97 29.20 34.03
C ALA A 446 14.10 28.14 33.97
N GLN A 447 13.78 26.92 33.52
CA GLN A 447 14.78 25.85 33.33
C GLN A 447 15.79 26.17 32.21
N ALA A 448 15.36 26.74 31.08
CA ALA A 448 16.27 27.19 30.02
C ALA A 448 17.22 28.29 30.50
N LEU A 449 16.69 29.31 31.18
CA LEU A 449 17.46 30.42 31.71
C LEU A 449 18.48 29.97 32.76
N ASP A 450 18.15 28.96 33.56
CA ASP A 450 19.10 28.41 34.54
C ASP A 450 20.25 27.63 33.88
N HIS A 451 19.98 26.91 32.78
CA HIS A 451 21.02 26.25 32.00
C HIS A 451 21.88 27.23 31.18
N LEU A 452 21.33 28.35 30.73
CA LEU A 452 22.07 29.42 30.02
C LEU A 452 23.11 30.11 30.90
N LYS A 453 22.90 30.20 32.23
CA LYS A 453 23.90 30.75 33.18
C LYS A 453 25.22 29.98 33.20
N HIS A 454 25.26 28.79 32.60
CA HIS A 454 26.44 27.93 32.52
C HIS A 454 27.07 27.90 31.12
N PHE A 455 26.66 28.76 30.19
CA PHE A 455 27.15 28.77 28.80
C PHE A 455 27.64 30.15 28.35
N ASP A 456 28.86 30.20 27.79
CA ASP A 456 29.49 31.37 27.18
C ASP A 456 29.34 31.24 25.64
N ASN A 457 28.18 31.59 25.07
CA ASN A 457 27.98 31.61 23.61
C ASN A 457 27.11 32.82 23.16
N PRO A 458 27.70 33.82 22.49
CA PRO A 458 27.05 35.10 22.18
C PRO A 458 25.89 35.00 21.16
N ASP A 459 25.81 33.92 20.36
CA ASP A 459 24.72 33.76 19.39
C ASP A 459 23.36 33.41 20.05
N LEU A 460 23.38 32.85 21.27
CA LEU A 460 22.18 32.49 22.04
C LEU A 460 21.61 33.66 22.83
N GLU A 461 22.44 34.59 23.34
CA GLU A 461 21.98 35.80 24.03
C GLU A 461 21.11 36.69 23.14
N CYS A 462 21.42 36.74 21.84
CA CYS A 462 20.67 37.51 20.86
C CYS A 462 19.23 36.99 20.68
N MET A 463 18.98 35.68 20.86
CA MET A 463 17.65 35.08 20.66
C MET A 463 16.68 35.31 21.83
N PHE A 464 17.18 35.50 23.06
CA PHE A 464 16.35 35.75 24.25
C PHE A 464 16.12 37.25 24.54
N SER A 465 16.84 38.15 23.85
CA SER A 465 16.66 39.60 23.97
C SER A 465 15.47 40.15 23.17
N ALA A 466 14.87 39.33 22.29
CA ALA A 466 13.64 39.69 21.60
C ALA A 466 12.42 39.44 22.51
N GLN A 467 11.97 40.48 23.21
CA GLN A 467 10.74 40.43 24.01
C GLN A 467 9.54 39.96 23.17
N PRO A 468 8.65 39.13 23.73
CA PRO A 468 7.38 38.82 23.09
C PRO A 468 6.48 40.07 23.11
N VAL A 469 6.04 40.50 21.92
CA VAL A 469 4.83 41.32 21.75
C VAL A 469 3.68 40.40 21.36
#